data_AF-A0A2W1FJP2-F1
#
_entry.id   AF-A0A2W1FJP2-F1
#
_cell.length_a   1.000
_cell.length_b   1.000
_cell.length_c   1.000
_cell.angle_alpha   90.00
_cell.angle_beta   90.00
_cell.angle_gamma   90.00
#
_symmetry.space_group_name_H-M   'P 1'
#
loop_
_entity.id
_entity.type
_entity.pdbx_description
1 polymer ?
#
loop_
_entity_poly.entity_id
_entity_poly.type
_entity_poly.pdbx_seq_one_letter_code
_entity_poly.pdbx_strand_id
1 'polypeptide(L)'
;MEALETQRWGLVNAAIEKNEPALLDQTTQINARNTVERFQCRVRDLAIRKNSIPILSHLIKHGMSVKHLEPRDVTKKGEVSIPTLEFLLANGWDINWPRNSTTRKPFMWYCINDRAKLVWCLRNGAKLKMPKNSDCRGRRSPPILEIVAREGDIATFEFLRSKGAPLQPFPHQNRVLHAAVYRGAVYRRDGSGDPANETEEHRKERAEHTQCIAMVRYLIDVVGFDANILDQLPECRRGQSGAMGTPLEYAQDLWSDRLDTRELTWLLLDRGADLTPALKNARWGEDPTKWHHHFIKNVEEWEEQGGPERLREYQELKRLEEQKKKEQKCCVQ
;
A
#
# COMPACT_ATOMS: atom_id res chain seq x y z
N MET A 1 -31.27 7.80 -29.30
CA MET A 1 -30.79 6.62 -28.54
C MET A 1 -29.94 7.01 -27.35
N GLU A 2 -28.92 7.86 -27.51
CA GLU A 2 -28.15 8.43 -26.39
C GLU A 2 -29.04 9.16 -25.37
N ALA A 3 -30.05 9.91 -25.83
CA ALA A 3 -31.03 10.57 -24.97
C ALA A 3 -31.79 9.63 -24.02
N LEU A 4 -32.11 8.39 -24.45
CA LEU A 4 -32.82 7.42 -23.62
C LEU A 4 -31.92 6.83 -22.54
N GLU A 5 -30.64 6.61 -22.84
CA GLU A 5 -29.66 6.16 -21.85
C GLU A 5 -29.38 7.26 -20.82
N THR A 6 -29.24 8.51 -21.27
CA THR A 6 -29.13 9.68 -20.39
C THR A 6 -30.34 9.82 -19.47
N GLN A 7 -31.56 9.69 -20.01
CA GLN A 7 -32.79 9.73 -19.21
C GLN A 7 -32.83 8.59 -18.18
N ARG A 8 -32.49 7.36 -18.57
CA ARG A 8 -32.43 6.21 -17.66
C ARG A 8 -31.48 6.44 -16.50
N TRP A 9 -30.27 6.95 -16.77
CA TRP A 9 -29.29 7.26 -15.72
C TRP A 9 -29.69 8.46 -14.87
N GLY A 10 -30.42 9.44 -15.42
CA GLY A 10 -31.02 10.53 -14.65
C GLY A 10 -31.99 10.02 -13.59
N LEU A 11 -32.86 9.08 -13.95
CA LEU A 11 -33.79 8.44 -13.00
C LEU A 11 -33.06 7.57 -11.96
N VAL A 12 -32.04 6.81 -12.36
CA VAL A 12 -31.21 6.03 -11.41
C VAL A 12 -30.56 6.96 -10.37
N ASN A 13 -29.98 8.07 -10.81
CA ASN A 13 -29.34 9.03 -9.91
C ASN A 13 -30.38 9.62 -8.94
N ALA A 14 -31.54 10.02 -9.44
CA ALA A 14 -32.62 10.54 -8.61
C ALA A 14 -33.13 9.50 -7.59
N ALA A 15 -33.30 8.25 -8.00
CA ALA A 15 -33.70 7.14 -7.11
C ALA A 15 -32.69 6.95 -5.97
N ILE A 16 -31.39 7.03 -6.27
CA ILE A 16 -30.33 6.85 -5.29
C ILE A 16 -30.19 8.06 -4.37
N GLU A 17 -30.27 9.28 -4.90
CA GLU A 17 -30.16 10.51 -4.11
C GLU A 17 -31.36 10.69 -3.17
N LYS A 18 -32.56 10.32 -3.62
CA LYS A 18 -33.78 10.39 -2.81
C LYS A 18 -34.04 9.14 -1.98
N ASN A 19 -33.25 8.07 -2.17
CA ASN A 19 -33.49 6.76 -1.58
C ASN A 19 -34.90 6.21 -1.88
N GLU A 20 -35.38 6.37 -3.12
CA GLU A 20 -36.73 5.99 -3.58
C GLU A 20 -36.67 4.80 -4.55
N PRO A 21 -36.86 3.55 -4.08
CA PRO A 21 -36.86 2.36 -4.95
C PRO A 21 -37.91 2.39 -6.07
N ALA A 22 -39.06 3.04 -5.84
CA ALA A 22 -40.11 3.16 -6.84
C ALA A 22 -39.65 3.91 -8.11
N LEU A 23 -38.70 4.84 -7.99
CA LEU A 23 -38.08 5.51 -9.15
C LEU A 23 -37.17 4.56 -9.92
N LEU A 24 -36.57 3.58 -9.24
CA LEU A 24 -35.73 2.58 -9.90
C LEU A 24 -36.57 1.61 -10.74
N ASP A 25 -37.77 1.24 -10.28
CA ASP A 25 -38.68 0.38 -11.05
C ASP A 25 -39.03 0.99 -12.41
N GLN A 26 -39.20 2.32 -12.48
CA GLN A 26 -39.48 3.06 -13.72
C GLN A 26 -38.33 2.93 -14.74
N THR A 27 -37.09 2.73 -14.27
CA THR A 27 -35.91 2.59 -15.15
C THR A 27 -35.88 1.27 -15.90
N THR A 28 -36.61 0.25 -15.45
CA THR A 28 -36.69 -1.06 -16.13
C THR A 28 -37.59 -1.02 -17.36
N GLN A 29 -38.51 -0.05 -17.43
CA GLN A 29 -39.40 0.18 -18.56
C GLN A 29 -38.69 0.90 -19.73
N ILE A 30 -37.52 1.51 -19.47
CA ILE A 30 -36.73 2.20 -20.49
C ILE A 30 -35.84 1.18 -21.21
N ASN A 31 -36.29 0.75 -22.38
CA ASN A 31 -35.67 -0.28 -23.21
C ASN A 31 -34.26 0.15 -23.69
N ALA A 32 -33.20 -0.41 -23.10
CA ALA A 32 -31.81 -0.02 -23.40
C ALA A 32 -30.90 -1.25 -23.58
N ARG A 33 -29.87 -1.11 -24.43
CA ARG A 33 -28.96 -2.17 -24.93
C ARG A 33 -28.22 -3.01 -23.88
N ASN A 34 -28.17 -2.57 -22.62
CA ASN A 34 -27.44 -3.28 -21.57
C ASN A 34 -28.24 -4.52 -21.13
N THR A 35 -27.55 -5.66 -20.96
CA THR A 35 -28.15 -6.79 -20.26
C THR A 35 -28.63 -6.34 -18.88
N VAL A 36 -29.78 -6.87 -18.45
CA VAL A 36 -30.40 -6.54 -17.15
C VAL A 36 -29.38 -6.67 -16.01
N GLU A 37 -28.55 -7.71 -16.06
CA GLU A 37 -27.47 -7.96 -15.11
C GLU A 37 -26.39 -6.85 -15.11
N ARG A 38 -25.88 -6.44 -16.27
CA ARG A 38 -24.85 -5.38 -16.35
C ARG A 38 -25.38 -4.04 -15.85
N PHE A 39 -26.65 -3.75 -16.13
CA PHE A 39 -27.31 -2.56 -15.60
C PHE A 39 -27.42 -2.61 -14.08
N GLN A 40 -27.97 -3.71 -13.54
CA GLN A 40 -28.12 -3.94 -12.11
C GLN A 40 -26.80 -3.84 -11.36
N CYS A 41 -25.71 -4.42 -11.87
CA CYS A 41 -24.37 -4.28 -11.28
C CYS A 41 -23.92 -2.81 -11.20
N ARG A 42 -24.16 -2.00 -12.24
CA ARG A 42 -23.80 -0.58 -12.21
C ARG A 42 -24.65 0.24 -11.23
N VAL A 43 -25.95 -0.07 -11.12
CA VAL A 43 -26.85 0.57 -10.13
C VAL A 43 -26.39 0.23 -8.71
N ARG A 44 -26.08 -1.05 -8.44
CA ARG A 44 -25.52 -1.51 -7.16
C ARG A 44 -24.26 -0.76 -6.78
N ASP A 45 -23.27 -0.69 -7.68
CA ASP A 45 -22.00 -0.03 -7.40
C ASP A 45 -22.20 1.48 -7.14
N LEU A 46 -23.21 2.10 -7.76
CA LEU A 46 -23.56 3.49 -7.47
C LEU A 46 -24.29 3.63 -6.11
N ALA A 47 -25.22 2.73 -5.80
CA ALA A 47 -25.93 2.73 -4.53
C ALA A 47 -24.99 2.49 -3.33
N ILE A 48 -24.01 1.60 -3.47
CA ILE A 48 -22.93 1.41 -2.47
C ILE A 48 -22.16 2.71 -2.26
N ARG A 49 -21.67 3.33 -3.34
CA ARG A 49 -20.90 4.59 -3.26
C ARG A 49 -21.67 5.76 -2.66
N LYS A 50 -22.99 5.76 -2.83
CA LYS A 50 -23.90 6.79 -2.30
C LYS A 50 -24.52 6.40 -0.97
N ASN A 51 -24.11 5.28 -0.37
CA ASN A 51 -24.63 4.77 0.91
C ASN A 51 -26.17 4.60 0.93
N SER A 52 -26.75 4.26 -0.22
CA SER A 52 -28.20 4.15 -0.41
C SER A 52 -28.71 2.76 -0.03
N ILE A 53 -28.84 2.53 1.28
CA ILE A 53 -29.34 1.26 1.83
C ILE A 53 -30.72 0.87 1.28
N PRO A 54 -31.71 1.78 1.11
CA PRO A 54 -33.01 1.41 0.55
C PRO A 54 -32.94 0.87 -0.87
N ILE A 55 -32.10 1.46 -1.73
CA ILE A 55 -31.89 0.97 -3.09
C ILE A 55 -31.17 -0.38 -3.06
N LEU A 56 -30.14 -0.56 -2.22
CA LEU A 56 -29.47 -1.86 -2.07
C LEU A 56 -30.43 -2.95 -1.58
N SER A 57 -31.29 -2.63 -0.60
CA SER A 57 -32.32 -3.53 -0.09
C SER A 57 -33.29 -3.96 -1.18
N HIS A 58 -33.76 -3.00 -1.99
CA HIS A 58 -34.61 -3.30 -3.13
C HIS A 58 -33.91 -4.21 -4.14
N LEU A 59 -32.68 -3.90 -4.55
CA LEU A 59 -31.91 -4.73 -5.49
C LEU A 59 -31.73 -6.17 -4.99
N ILE A 60 -31.40 -6.36 -3.72
CA ILE A 60 -31.22 -7.69 -3.10
C ILE A 60 -32.54 -8.46 -3.07
N LYS A 61 -33.66 -7.81 -2.75
CA LYS A 61 -35.00 -8.42 -2.80
C LYS A 61 -35.36 -8.91 -4.21
N HIS A 62 -34.85 -8.25 -5.25
CA HIS A 62 -35.00 -8.66 -6.65
C HIS A 62 -33.92 -9.63 -7.14
N GLY A 63 -33.26 -10.36 -6.23
CA GLY A 63 -32.37 -11.47 -6.56
C GLY A 63 -30.91 -11.08 -6.77
N MET A 64 -30.53 -9.81 -6.55
CA MET A 64 -29.13 -9.40 -6.65
C MET A 64 -28.31 -9.98 -5.49
N SER A 65 -27.23 -10.69 -5.84
CA SER A 65 -26.25 -11.16 -4.87
C SER A 65 -25.20 -10.10 -4.55
N VAL A 66 -24.88 -9.95 -3.26
CA VAL A 66 -23.74 -9.15 -2.75
C VAL A 66 -22.59 -10.01 -2.22
N LYS A 67 -22.72 -11.34 -2.25
CA LYS A 67 -21.75 -12.28 -1.64
C LYS A 67 -20.34 -12.15 -2.21
N HIS A 68 -20.23 -11.90 -3.51
CA HIS A 68 -18.96 -11.87 -4.25
C HIS A 68 -18.55 -10.47 -4.71
N LEU A 69 -19.04 -9.44 -4.03
CA LEU A 69 -18.61 -8.06 -4.28
C LEU A 69 -17.09 -7.93 -4.12
N GLU A 70 -16.42 -7.43 -5.16
CA GLU A 70 -14.99 -7.18 -5.06
C GLU A 70 -14.74 -6.01 -4.10
N PRO A 71 -13.76 -6.15 -3.18
CA PRO A 71 -13.35 -5.06 -2.29
C PRO A 71 -13.14 -3.71 -2.99
N ARG A 72 -12.57 -3.74 -4.21
CA ARG A 72 -12.35 -2.56 -5.02
C ARG A 72 -13.65 -1.86 -5.40
N ASP A 73 -14.73 -2.59 -5.64
CA ASP A 73 -16.02 -2.00 -6.03
C ASP A 73 -16.71 -1.35 -4.83
N VAL A 74 -16.46 -1.88 -3.62
CA VAL A 74 -16.90 -1.25 -2.37
C VAL A 74 -16.11 0.03 -2.09
N THR A 75 -14.81 0.10 -2.42
CA THR A 75 -13.96 1.26 -2.07
C THR A 75 -13.76 2.29 -3.18
N LYS A 76 -14.34 2.09 -4.37
CA LYS A 76 -14.11 2.96 -5.53
C LYS A 76 -14.81 4.32 -5.38
N LYS A 77 -14.06 5.42 -5.49
CA LYS A 77 -14.58 6.80 -5.76
C LYS A 77 -15.64 7.34 -4.77
N GLY A 78 -15.64 6.88 -3.53
CA GLY A 78 -16.49 7.40 -2.45
C GLY A 78 -16.25 6.66 -1.14
N GLU A 79 -16.48 7.34 -0.01
CA GLU A 79 -16.40 6.71 1.31
C GLU A 79 -17.69 5.94 1.59
N VAL A 80 -17.60 4.61 1.54
CA VAL A 80 -18.68 3.75 2.02
C VAL A 80 -18.73 3.83 3.55
N SER A 81 -19.90 4.18 4.05
CA SER A 81 -20.23 4.34 5.46
C SER A 81 -20.29 2.98 6.15
N ILE A 82 -19.95 2.97 7.45
CA ILE A 82 -20.07 1.76 8.28
C ILE A 82 -21.49 1.16 8.22
N PRO A 83 -22.60 1.92 8.31
CA PRO A 83 -23.95 1.35 8.17
C PRO A 83 -24.19 0.61 6.84
N THR A 84 -23.64 1.11 5.74
CA THR A 84 -23.73 0.42 4.44
C THR A 84 -22.90 -0.87 4.45
N LEU A 85 -21.71 -0.87 5.06
CA LEU A 85 -20.91 -2.08 5.20
C LEU A 85 -21.59 -3.14 6.09
N GLU A 86 -22.21 -2.71 7.19
CA GLU A 86 -22.99 -3.59 8.08
C GLU A 86 -24.19 -4.18 7.34
N PHE A 87 -24.89 -3.36 6.55
CA PHE A 87 -25.96 -3.85 5.69
C PHE A 87 -25.46 -4.91 4.69
N LEU A 88 -24.31 -4.69 4.04
CA LEU A 88 -23.73 -5.66 3.12
C LEU A 88 -23.35 -6.98 3.84
N LEU A 89 -22.72 -6.90 5.01
CA LEU A 89 -22.39 -8.06 5.84
C LEU A 89 -23.64 -8.86 6.23
N ALA A 90 -24.69 -8.17 6.68
CA ALA A 90 -25.96 -8.80 7.04
C ALA A 90 -26.62 -9.53 5.85
N ASN A 91 -26.32 -9.11 4.63
CA ASN A 91 -26.78 -9.75 3.39
C ASN A 91 -25.75 -10.72 2.77
N GLY A 92 -24.77 -11.16 3.56
CA GLY A 92 -23.86 -12.25 3.20
C GLY A 92 -22.64 -11.83 2.38
N TRP A 93 -22.32 -10.54 2.32
CA TRP A 93 -21.03 -10.10 1.78
C TRP A 93 -19.88 -10.64 2.64
N ASP A 94 -18.83 -11.15 2.00
CA ASP A 94 -17.64 -11.64 2.68
C ASP A 94 -16.54 -10.56 2.72
N ILE A 95 -16.27 -10.04 3.92
CA ILE A 95 -15.22 -9.04 4.17
C ILE A 95 -13.81 -9.53 3.80
N ASN A 96 -13.61 -10.85 3.80
CA ASN A 96 -12.36 -11.50 3.43
C ASN A 96 -12.34 -11.92 1.95
N TRP A 97 -13.36 -11.57 1.17
CA TRP A 97 -13.36 -11.84 -0.25
C TRP A 97 -12.23 -11.05 -0.92
N PRO A 98 -11.50 -11.64 -1.88
CA PRO A 98 -11.56 -13.05 -2.28
C PRO A 98 -10.73 -13.98 -1.39
N ARG A 99 -11.37 -15.02 -0.83
CA ARG A 99 -10.79 -15.92 0.19
C ARG A 99 -9.49 -16.61 -0.24
N ASN A 100 -9.40 -16.96 -1.51
CA ASN A 100 -8.30 -17.77 -2.07
C ASN A 100 -7.56 -17.06 -3.20
N SER A 101 -7.73 -15.75 -3.36
CA SER A 101 -6.95 -15.04 -4.37
C SER A 101 -5.56 -14.78 -3.84
N THR A 102 -4.57 -15.18 -4.62
CA THR A 102 -3.20 -14.76 -4.38
C THR A 102 -2.96 -13.33 -4.86
N THR A 103 -3.78 -12.72 -5.72
CA THR A 103 -3.48 -11.42 -6.36
C THR A 103 -4.35 -10.26 -5.91
N ARG A 104 -5.54 -10.55 -5.38
CA ARG A 104 -6.52 -9.52 -5.01
C ARG A 104 -6.41 -9.18 -3.52
N LYS A 105 -6.65 -7.91 -3.20
CA LYS A 105 -6.58 -7.37 -1.83
C LYS A 105 -7.95 -7.51 -1.15
N PRO A 106 -8.04 -8.01 0.10
CA PRO A 106 -9.26 -7.96 0.90
C PRO A 106 -9.69 -6.51 1.19
N PHE A 107 -10.92 -6.31 1.67
CA PHE A 107 -11.47 -4.98 1.95
C PHE A 107 -10.61 -4.15 2.90
N MET A 108 -10.13 -4.73 3.99
CA MET A 108 -9.34 -4.03 5.00
C MET A 108 -8.07 -3.36 4.45
N TRP A 109 -7.51 -3.85 3.34
CA TRP A 109 -6.32 -3.25 2.71
C TRP A 109 -6.57 -1.88 2.09
N TYR A 110 -7.84 -1.59 1.77
CA TYR A 110 -8.25 -0.29 1.25
C TYR A 110 -8.62 0.69 2.37
N CYS A 111 -8.64 0.22 3.63
CA CYS A 111 -9.02 1.02 4.79
C CYS A 111 -7.80 1.50 5.60
N ILE A 112 -6.57 1.30 5.13
CA ILE A 112 -5.35 1.57 5.91
C ILE A 112 -5.27 3.01 6.45
N ASN A 113 -5.88 3.98 5.76
CA ASN A 113 -5.88 5.39 6.16
C ASN A 113 -7.13 5.79 6.95
N ASP A 114 -7.98 4.83 7.32
CA ASP A 114 -9.20 5.04 8.11
C ASP A 114 -9.19 4.13 9.35
N ARG A 115 -8.78 4.73 10.47
CA ARG A 115 -8.67 4.05 11.76
C ARG A 115 -9.98 3.40 12.20
N ALA A 116 -11.10 4.09 12.01
CA ALA A 116 -12.41 3.62 12.44
C ALA A 116 -12.84 2.40 11.62
N LYS A 117 -12.66 2.45 10.29
CA LYS A 117 -12.94 1.33 9.39
C LYS A 117 -12.00 0.14 9.64
N LEU A 118 -10.73 0.35 9.95
CA LEU A 118 -9.83 -0.77 10.35
C LEU A 118 -10.30 -1.47 11.62
N VAL A 119 -10.66 -0.70 12.66
CA VAL A 119 -11.20 -1.27 13.91
C VAL A 119 -12.50 -2.03 13.63
N TRP A 120 -13.38 -1.45 12.81
CA TRP A 120 -14.61 -2.12 12.40
C TRP A 120 -14.35 -3.41 11.62
N CYS A 121 -13.40 -3.42 10.68
CA CYS A 121 -13.03 -4.61 9.90
C CYS A 121 -12.59 -5.74 10.82
N LEU A 122 -11.70 -5.46 11.77
CA LEU A 122 -11.18 -6.45 12.71
C LEU A 122 -12.28 -7.00 13.64
N ARG A 123 -13.17 -6.13 14.14
CA ARG A 123 -14.33 -6.54 14.95
C ARG A 123 -15.28 -7.46 14.19
N ASN A 124 -15.38 -7.30 12.87
CA ASN A 124 -16.24 -8.08 11.99
C ASN A 124 -15.52 -9.25 11.30
N GLY A 125 -14.39 -9.72 11.85
CA GLY A 125 -13.74 -10.95 11.39
C GLY A 125 -12.86 -10.81 10.15
N ALA A 126 -12.43 -9.60 9.80
CA ALA A 126 -11.38 -9.41 8.79
C ALA A 126 -10.06 -10.07 9.26
N LYS A 127 -9.45 -10.84 8.37
CA LYS A 127 -8.21 -11.58 8.65
C LYS A 127 -6.99 -10.74 8.31
N LEU A 128 -6.01 -10.77 9.22
CA LEU A 128 -4.70 -10.14 9.02
C LEU A 128 -3.72 -11.01 8.22
N LYS A 129 -3.96 -12.32 8.19
CA LYS A 129 -3.11 -13.29 7.49
C LYS A 129 -3.67 -13.58 6.11
N MET A 130 -2.83 -13.40 5.09
CA MET A 130 -3.13 -13.82 3.72
C MET A 130 -2.73 -15.29 3.51
N PRO A 131 -3.37 -15.99 2.54
CA PRO A 131 -2.91 -17.30 2.09
C PRO A 131 -1.43 -17.25 1.68
N LYS A 132 -0.70 -18.34 1.91
CA LYS A 132 0.70 -18.44 1.50
C LYS A 132 0.80 -18.38 -0.02
N ASN A 133 1.68 -17.55 -0.57
CA ASN A 133 2.09 -17.67 -1.96
C ASN A 133 3.40 -18.45 -2.02
N SER A 134 3.39 -19.58 -2.71
CA SER A 134 4.52 -20.51 -2.78
C SER A 134 5.27 -20.47 -4.11
N ASP A 135 5.01 -19.48 -4.99
CA ASP A 135 5.61 -19.46 -6.33
C ASP A 135 6.35 -18.17 -6.70
N CYS A 136 7.34 -18.32 -7.58
CA CYS A 136 8.14 -17.23 -8.17
C CYS A 136 7.36 -16.43 -9.24
N ARG A 137 6.06 -16.69 -9.44
CA ARG A 137 5.28 -16.08 -10.53
C ARG A 137 4.90 -14.62 -10.24
N GLY A 138 5.27 -14.08 -9.07
CA GLY A 138 5.05 -12.66 -8.74
C GLY A 138 3.60 -12.26 -8.48
N ARG A 139 2.68 -13.20 -8.60
CA ARG A 139 1.25 -12.95 -8.45
C ARG A 139 0.86 -13.06 -6.97
N ARG A 140 1.38 -12.15 -6.14
CA ARG A 140 1.00 -12.03 -4.73
C ARG A 140 0.37 -10.68 -4.41
N SER A 141 -0.64 -10.72 -3.55
CA SER A 141 -1.23 -9.61 -2.86
C SER A 141 -0.33 -9.37 -1.65
N PRO A 142 0.26 -8.17 -1.52
CA PRO A 142 1.17 -7.89 -0.42
C PRO A 142 0.44 -8.02 0.93
N PRO A 143 1.09 -8.51 2.00
CA PRO A 143 0.54 -8.49 3.35
C PRO A 143 0.22 -7.05 3.79
N ILE A 144 -0.68 -6.90 4.76
CA ILE A 144 -1.20 -5.57 5.12
C ILE A 144 -0.09 -4.62 5.61
N LEU A 145 0.89 -5.13 6.36
CA LEU A 145 2.01 -4.31 6.84
C LEU A 145 2.91 -3.81 5.71
N GLU A 146 3.02 -4.55 4.60
CA GLU A 146 3.75 -4.08 3.41
C GLU A 146 2.98 -2.94 2.72
N ILE A 147 1.64 -3.01 2.70
CA ILE A 147 0.81 -1.92 2.19
C ILE A 147 0.87 -0.69 3.08
N VAL A 148 0.81 -0.86 4.41
CA VAL A 148 0.91 0.27 5.34
C VAL A 148 2.29 0.90 5.31
N ALA A 149 3.36 0.11 5.21
CA ALA A 149 4.71 0.64 5.03
C ALA A 149 4.85 1.47 3.74
N ARG A 150 4.07 1.14 2.69
CA ARG A 150 4.05 1.87 1.42
C ARG A 150 3.13 3.08 1.40
N GLU A 151 2.00 3.05 2.07
CA GLU A 151 0.90 4.02 1.83
C GLU A 151 0.29 4.61 3.10
N GLY A 152 0.60 4.08 4.27
CA GLY A 152 0.03 4.48 5.55
C GLY A 152 1.04 5.18 6.47
N ASP A 153 0.66 5.30 7.74
CA ASP A 153 1.47 5.93 8.79
C ASP A 153 1.98 4.91 9.83
N ILE A 154 2.93 5.35 10.65
CA ILE A 154 3.53 4.54 11.73
C ILE A 154 2.47 4.11 12.76
N ALA A 155 1.49 4.98 13.05
CA ALA A 155 0.44 4.68 14.03
C ALA A 155 -0.44 3.51 13.58
N THR A 156 -0.78 3.45 12.29
CA THR A 156 -1.52 2.37 11.65
C THR A 156 -0.68 1.10 11.61
N PHE A 157 0.61 1.23 11.28
CA PHE A 157 1.54 0.11 11.28
C PHE A 157 1.60 -0.55 12.67
N GLU A 158 1.83 0.24 13.70
CA GLU A 158 1.86 -0.20 15.09
C GLU A 158 0.55 -0.79 15.54
N PHE A 159 -0.56 -0.17 15.16
CA PHE A 159 -1.87 -0.71 15.49
C PHE A 159 -2.04 -2.11 14.92
N LEU A 160 -1.81 -2.31 13.62
CA LEU A 160 -2.01 -3.62 13.00
C LEU A 160 -1.01 -4.65 13.54
N ARG A 161 0.24 -4.24 13.80
CA ARG A 161 1.24 -5.06 14.47
C ARG A 161 0.76 -5.51 15.85
N SER A 162 0.21 -4.60 16.66
CA SER A 162 -0.38 -4.90 17.98
C SER A 162 -1.59 -5.84 17.92
N LYS A 163 -2.25 -5.93 16.75
CA LYS A 163 -3.37 -6.86 16.49
C LYS A 163 -2.92 -8.19 15.89
N GLY A 164 -1.61 -8.43 15.79
CA GLY A 164 -1.06 -9.70 15.32
C GLY A 164 -0.86 -9.77 13.80
N ALA A 165 -0.79 -8.62 13.13
CA ALA A 165 -0.37 -8.60 11.73
C ALA A 165 1.08 -9.09 11.63
N PRO A 166 1.39 -10.05 10.73
CA PRO A 166 2.71 -10.65 10.67
C PRO A 166 3.73 -9.66 10.07
N LEU A 167 4.81 -9.38 10.82
CA LEU A 167 5.97 -8.60 10.33
C LEU A 167 6.69 -9.33 9.19
N GLN A 168 6.86 -10.64 9.36
CA GLN A 168 7.49 -11.52 8.39
C GLN A 168 6.52 -12.67 8.12
N PRO A 169 5.52 -12.47 7.24
CA PRO A 169 4.58 -13.55 6.94
C PRO A 169 5.29 -14.75 6.31
N PHE A 170 6.46 -14.53 5.69
CA PHE A 170 7.29 -15.56 5.08
C PHE A 170 8.79 -15.23 5.30
N PRO A 171 9.64 -16.23 5.64
CA PRO A 171 11.08 -16.02 5.89
C PRO A 171 11.86 -15.39 4.73
N HIS A 172 11.36 -15.52 3.49
CA HIS A 172 12.06 -15.09 2.27
C HIS A 172 11.18 -14.23 1.33
N GLN A 173 10.11 -13.61 1.85
CA GLN A 173 9.27 -12.68 1.08
C GLN A 173 8.86 -11.47 1.91
N ASN A 174 9.80 -10.95 2.70
CA ASN A 174 9.54 -9.78 3.52
C ASN A 174 9.90 -8.51 2.75
N ARG A 175 8.90 -7.89 2.11
CA ARG A 175 9.07 -6.64 1.36
C ARG A 175 8.57 -5.41 2.11
N VAL A 176 8.37 -5.50 3.42
CA VAL A 176 7.86 -4.37 4.22
C VAL A 176 8.81 -3.17 4.13
N LEU A 177 10.12 -3.40 4.34
CA LEU A 177 11.14 -2.35 4.20
C LEU A 177 11.27 -1.90 2.75
N HIS A 178 11.34 -2.83 1.79
CA HIS A 178 11.40 -2.49 0.36
C HIS A 178 10.24 -1.64 -0.11
N ALA A 179 9.01 -1.90 0.38
CA ALA A 179 7.83 -1.15 0.01
C ALA A 179 7.85 0.29 0.56
N ALA A 180 8.37 0.50 1.78
CA ALA A 180 8.60 1.84 2.33
C ALA A 180 9.67 2.60 1.54
N VAL A 181 10.79 1.93 1.21
CA VAL A 181 11.87 2.51 0.41
C VAL A 181 11.40 2.85 -1.00
N TYR A 182 10.71 1.92 -1.67
CA TYR A 182 10.10 2.17 -2.99
C TYR A 182 9.20 3.41 -2.94
N ARG A 183 8.38 3.56 -1.89
CA ARG A 183 7.52 4.74 -1.76
C ARG A 183 8.32 6.02 -1.57
N GLY A 184 9.30 6.01 -0.68
CA GLY A 184 10.17 7.16 -0.42
C GLY A 184 10.91 7.63 -1.67
N ALA A 185 11.37 6.69 -2.49
CA ALA A 185 12.07 6.99 -3.74
C ALA A 185 11.17 7.56 -4.85
N VAL A 186 9.86 7.28 -4.83
CA VAL A 186 8.91 7.80 -5.84
C VAL A 186 8.48 9.24 -5.53
N TYR A 187 8.55 9.67 -4.27
CA TYR A 187 8.18 11.04 -3.90
C TYR A 187 9.31 12.01 -4.10
N ARG A 188 8.97 13.18 -4.65
CA ARG A 188 9.96 14.21 -4.91
C ARG A 188 10.25 15.01 -3.65
N ARG A 189 11.54 15.26 -3.47
CA ARG A 189 12.03 16.42 -2.74
C ARG A 189 12.28 17.50 -3.80
N ASP A 190 11.25 18.24 -4.19
CA ASP A 190 11.40 19.27 -5.22
C ASP A 190 12.53 20.23 -4.84
N GLY A 191 13.62 20.20 -5.61
CA GLY A 191 14.76 21.11 -5.47
C GLY A 191 14.52 22.49 -6.10
N SER A 192 13.35 22.75 -6.70
CA SER A 192 13.03 24.07 -7.26
C SER A 192 12.47 24.99 -6.17
N GLY A 193 13.40 25.51 -5.38
CA GLY A 193 13.18 26.52 -4.36
C GLY A 193 12.79 27.87 -4.95
N ASP A 194 11.51 28.01 -5.30
CA ASP A 194 10.86 29.32 -5.28
C ASP A 194 9.62 29.23 -4.37
N PRO A 195 9.69 29.73 -3.12
CA PRO A 195 8.55 29.80 -2.22
C PRO A 195 7.34 30.50 -2.84
N ALA A 196 7.55 31.37 -3.85
CA ALA A 196 6.47 32.07 -4.54
C ALA A 196 5.64 31.18 -5.48
N ASN A 197 6.15 30.00 -5.88
CA ASN A 197 5.51 29.06 -6.81
C ASN A 197 5.12 27.73 -6.13
N GLU A 198 5.07 27.70 -4.80
CA GLU A 198 4.74 26.51 -4.03
C GLU A 198 3.23 26.19 -4.08
N THR A 199 2.87 25.13 -4.81
CA THR A 199 1.50 24.62 -4.86
C THR A 199 1.18 23.75 -3.64
N GLU A 200 -0.11 23.51 -3.42
CA GLU A 200 -0.57 22.60 -2.37
C GLU A 200 -0.13 21.15 -2.65
N GLU A 201 -0.04 20.77 -3.92
CA GLU A 201 0.51 19.48 -4.35
C GLU A 201 1.96 19.31 -3.91
N HIS A 202 2.81 20.33 -4.08
CA HIS A 202 4.21 20.26 -3.62
C HIS A 202 4.31 20.12 -2.10
N ARG A 203 3.45 20.80 -1.32
CA ARG A 203 3.40 20.63 0.15
C ARG A 203 3.01 19.21 0.53
N LYS A 204 2.00 18.66 -0.14
CA LYS A 204 1.53 17.31 0.08
C LYS A 204 2.61 16.27 -0.25
N GLU A 205 3.29 16.42 -1.39
CA GLU A 205 4.37 15.52 -1.79
C GLU A 205 5.54 15.55 -0.79
N ARG A 206 5.94 16.72 -0.29
CA ARG A 206 6.97 16.83 0.77
C ARG A 206 6.54 16.19 2.08
N ALA A 207 5.29 16.38 2.49
CA ALA A 207 4.76 15.74 3.69
C ALA A 207 4.76 14.22 3.55
N GLU A 208 4.34 13.71 2.38
CA GLU A 208 4.34 12.28 2.06
C GLU A 208 5.77 11.73 2.01
N HIS A 209 6.73 12.42 1.40
CA HIS A 209 8.15 12.06 1.42
C HIS A 209 8.69 11.97 2.87
N THR A 210 8.42 12.99 3.69
CA THR A 210 8.86 13.03 5.09
C THR A 210 8.30 11.84 5.89
N GLN A 211 7.02 11.52 5.68
CA GLN A 211 6.38 10.37 6.31
C GLN A 211 7.01 9.05 5.84
N CYS A 212 7.38 8.93 4.57
CA CYS A 212 8.07 7.74 4.05
C CYS A 212 9.46 7.57 4.67
N ILE A 213 10.26 8.63 4.76
CA ILE A 213 11.57 8.60 5.43
C ILE A 213 11.42 8.21 6.90
N ALA A 214 10.42 8.77 7.60
CA ALA A 214 10.13 8.40 8.98
C ALA A 214 9.75 6.91 9.12
N MET A 215 8.95 6.37 8.19
CA MET A 215 8.61 4.94 8.16
C MET A 215 9.85 4.07 7.96
N VAL A 216 10.75 4.41 7.03
CA VAL A 216 12.00 3.66 6.80
C VAL A 216 12.88 3.67 8.06
N ARG A 217 13.07 4.83 8.68
CA ARG A 217 13.79 4.95 9.96
C ARG A 217 13.17 4.07 11.04
N TYR A 218 11.85 4.16 11.21
CA TYR A 218 11.11 3.38 12.20
C TYR A 218 11.25 1.87 11.98
N LEU A 219 11.16 1.40 10.73
CA LEU A 219 11.32 -0.02 10.41
C LEU A 219 12.72 -0.55 10.76
N ILE A 220 13.78 0.23 10.50
CA ILE A 220 15.16 -0.17 10.80
C ILE A 220 15.45 -0.03 12.30
N ASP A 221 15.22 1.14 12.90
CA ASP A 221 15.68 1.45 14.26
C ASP A 221 14.81 0.85 15.36
N VAL A 222 13.49 0.85 15.14
CA VAL A 222 12.52 0.48 16.18
C VAL A 222 12.03 -0.94 15.97
N VAL A 223 11.68 -1.30 14.73
CA VAL A 223 11.21 -2.66 14.43
C VAL A 223 12.38 -3.64 14.27
N GLY A 224 13.58 -3.15 13.90
CA GLY A 224 14.78 -3.98 13.77
C GLY A 224 14.86 -4.73 12.45
N PHE A 225 14.35 -4.14 11.36
CA PHE A 225 14.58 -4.69 10.03
C PHE A 225 16.06 -4.56 9.64
N ASP A 226 16.61 -5.64 9.10
CA ASP A 226 17.93 -5.64 8.47
C ASP A 226 17.89 -4.79 7.19
N ALA A 227 18.79 -3.81 7.08
CA ALA A 227 18.95 -2.96 5.90
C ALA A 227 19.39 -3.75 4.65
N ASN A 228 19.88 -4.98 4.83
CA ASN A 228 20.31 -5.91 3.78
C ASN A 228 19.30 -7.01 3.46
N ILE A 229 18.10 -6.96 4.04
CA ILE A 229 17.10 -8.01 3.85
C ILE A 229 16.76 -8.20 2.37
N LEU A 230 16.85 -9.44 1.89
CA LEU A 230 16.51 -9.78 0.50
C LEU A 230 15.00 -9.97 0.33
N ASP A 231 14.47 -9.51 -0.81
CA ASP A 231 13.06 -9.63 -1.18
C ASP A 231 12.72 -10.85 -2.05
N GLN A 232 13.73 -11.70 -2.31
CA GLN A 232 13.69 -12.88 -3.16
C GLN A 232 13.56 -14.15 -2.31
N LEU A 233 12.76 -15.10 -2.82
CA LEU A 233 12.88 -16.49 -2.40
C LEU A 233 14.21 -17.05 -2.93
N PRO A 234 14.84 -18.01 -2.22
CA PRO A 234 16.06 -18.68 -2.70
C PRO A 234 15.92 -19.28 -4.10
N GLU A 235 14.71 -19.72 -4.47
CA GLU A 235 14.45 -20.35 -5.76
C GLU A 235 14.16 -19.36 -6.90
N CYS A 236 13.95 -18.07 -6.60
CA CYS A 236 13.60 -17.07 -7.61
C CYS A 236 14.83 -16.32 -8.10
N ARG A 237 14.91 -16.08 -9.41
CA ARG A 237 15.94 -15.19 -9.99
C ARG A 237 15.55 -13.72 -9.77
N ARG A 238 16.54 -12.84 -9.69
CA ARG A 238 16.34 -11.39 -9.72
C ARG A 238 15.48 -10.96 -10.91
N GLY A 239 14.59 -10.00 -10.70
CA GLY A 239 13.61 -9.54 -11.70
C GLY A 239 12.41 -10.46 -11.89
N GLN A 240 12.50 -11.74 -11.47
CA GLN A 240 11.30 -12.57 -11.33
C GLN A 240 10.52 -12.07 -10.11
N SER A 241 9.19 -12.09 -10.21
CA SER A 241 8.28 -11.65 -9.14
C SER A 241 8.35 -10.17 -8.73
N GLY A 242 8.94 -9.31 -9.56
CA GLY A 242 9.16 -7.89 -9.24
C GLY A 242 10.09 -7.69 -8.04
N ALA A 243 10.98 -8.65 -7.81
CA ALA A 243 11.98 -8.62 -6.76
C ALA A 243 13.27 -7.98 -7.29
N MET A 244 13.79 -6.96 -6.61
CA MET A 244 14.99 -6.22 -7.05
C MET A 244 16.25 -6.55 -6.22
N GLY A 245 16.09 -7.14 -5.04
CA GLY A 245 17.17 -7.51 -4.13
C GLY A 245 17.06 -6.83 -2.76
N THR A 246 18.07 -6.06 -2.37
CA THR A 246 18.08 -5.31 -1.10
C THR A 246 17.25 -4.02 -1.21
N PRO A 247 16.86 -3.40 -0.09
CA PRO A 247 16.24 -2.08 -0.11
C PRO A 247 17.10 -1.03 -0.83
N LEU A 248 18.42 -1.10 -0.73
CA LEU A 248 19.31 -0.17 -1.43
C LEU A 248 19.22 -0.30 -2.96
N GLU A 249 19.05 -1.53 -3.47
CA GLU A 249 18.82 -1.76 -4.91
C GLU A 249 17.50 -1.13 -5.40
N TYR A 250 16.46 -1.06 -4.56
CA TYR A 250 15.22 -0.34 -4.90
C TYR A 250 15.42 1.17 -5.00
N ALA A 251 16.17 1.76 -4.06
CA ALA A 251 16.50 3.19 -4.12
C ALA A 251 17.34 3.52 -5.36
N GLN A 252 18.29 2.64 -5.69
CA GLN A 252 19.15 2.78 -6.88
C GLN A 252 18.35 2.66 -8.19
N ASP A 253 17.45 1.69 -8.32
CA ASP A 253 16.72 1.40 -9.56
C ASP A 253 15.71 2.50 -9.92
N LEU A 254 15.16 3.19 -8.91
CA LEU A 254 14.22 4.28 -9.09
C LEU A 254 14.88 5.64 -9.37
N TRP A 255 16.21 5.70 -9.39
CA TRP A 255 16.90 6.95 -9.68
C TRP A 255 16.61 7.44 -11.10
N SER A 256 16.19 8.70 -11.22
CA SER A 256 16.02 9.40 -12.51
C SER A 256 16.29 10.90 -12.35
N ASP A 257 16.34 11.67 -13.43
CA ASP A 257 16.34 13.15 -13.40
C ASP A 257 15.23 13.74 -12.53
N ARG A 258 14.14 12.99 -12.36
CA ARG A 258 12.92 13.44 -11.71
C ARG A 258 12.77 12.95 -10.28
N LEU A 259 13.65 12.06 -9.81
CA LEU A 259 13.55 11.38 -8.51
C LEU A 259 14.90 11.47 -7.79
N ASP A 260 14.97 12.30 -6.75
CA ASP A 260 16.12 12.39 -5.85
C ASP A 260 15.94 11.39 -4.70
N THR A 261 16.70 10.30 -4.72
CA THR A 261 16.66 9.30 -3.64
C THR A 261 17.79 9.50 -2.63
N ARG A 262 18.52 10.63 -2.64
CA ARG A 262 19.73 10.82 -1.83
C ARG A 262 19.53 10.59 -0.36
N GLU A 263 18.54 11.25 0.22
CA GLU A 263 18.27 11.12 1.66
C GLU A 263 17.99 9.67 2.05
N LEU A 264 17.27 8.94 1.18
CA LEU A 264 16.94 7.54 1.39
C LEU A 264 18.17 6.63 1.23
N THR A 265 18.98 6.86 0.20
CA THR A 265 20.25 6.16 -0.03
C THR A 265 21.18 6.31 1.18
N TRP A 266 21.39 7.55 1.64
CA TRP A 266 22.26 7.83 2.78
C TRP A 266 21.73 7.23 4.07
N LEU A 267 20.40 7.32 4.29
CA LEU A 267 19.77 6.67 5.43
C LEU A 267 20.04 5.16 5.44
N LEU A 268 19.96 4.47 4.30
CA LEU A 268 20.23 3.04 4.24
C LEU A 268 21.71 2.73 4.50
N LEU A 269 22.63 3.53 3.94
CA LEU A 269 24.08 3.37 4.13
C LEU A 269 24.52 3.65 5.56
N ASP A 270 24.02 4.71 6.19
CA ASP A 270 24.23 5.04 7.61
C ASP A 270 23.75 3.91 8.55
N ARG A 271 22.92 2.99 8.03
CA ARG A 271 22.36 1.83 8.75
C ARG A 271 22.93 0.50 8.30
N GLY A 272 24.02 0.53 7.54
CA GLY A 272 24.80 -0.65 7.19
C GLY A 272 24.26 -1.43 6.00
N ALA A 273 23.50 -0.78 5.11
CA ALA A 273 23.21 -1.38 3.81
C ALA A 273 24.52 -1.63 3.04
N ASP A 274 24.66 -2.84 2.50
CA ASP A 274 25.76 -3.26 1.64
C ASP A 274 25.58 -2.61 0.28
N LEU A 275 26.56 -1.80 -0.05
CA LEU A 275 26.65 -1.03 -1.28
C LEU A 275 26.99 -1.91 -2.49
N THR A 276 27.61 -3.08 -2.29
CA THR A 276 28.18 -3.93 -3.34
C THR A 276 27.16 -4.35 -4.40
N PRO A 277 25.96 -4.87 -4.05
CA PRO A 277 24.96 -5.27 -5.04
C PRO A 277 24.47 -4.08 -5.87
N ALA A 278 24.16 -2.96 -5.20
CA ALA A 278 23.65 -1.76 -5.85
C ALA A 278 24.67 -1.13 -6.80
N LEU A 279 25.95 -1.04 -6.42
CA LEU A 279 27.02 -0.55 -7.30
C LEU A 279 27.25 -1.47 -8.49
N LYS A 280 27.24 -2.79 -8.27
CA LYS A 280 27.40 -3.76 -9.35
C LYS A 280 26.30 -3.58 -10.41
N ASN A 281 25.07 -3.32 -9.98
CA ASN A 281 23.95 -3.07 -10.89
C ASN A 281 24.05 -1.73 -11.60
N ALA A 282 24.40 -0.67 -10.87
CA ALA A 282 24.60 0.65 -11.44
C ALA A 282 25.69 0.65 -12.53
N ARG A 283 26.70 -0.21 -12.40
CA ARG A 283 27.79 -0.36 -13.38
C ARG A 283 27.47 -1.27 -14.57
N TRP A 284 26.43 -2.11 -14.50
CA TRP A 284 26.12 -3.11 -15.53
C TRP A 284 25.23 -2.60 -16.67
N GLY A 285 24.68 -1.39 -16.58
CA GLY A 285 23.89 -0.80 -17.65
C GLY A 285 24.75 -0.50 -18.89
N GLU A 286 24.71 -1.37 -19.91
CA GLU A 286 25.30 -1.12 -21.24
C GLU A 286 24.55 -0.01 -22.02
N ASP A 287 23.36 0.40 -21.53
CA ASP A 287 22.70 1.63 -21.96
C ASP A 287 23.16 2.79 -21.05
N PRO A 288 23.97 3.73 -21.56
CA PRO A 288 24.44 4.91 -20.83
C PRO A 288 23.32 5.94 -20.59
N THR A 289 22.08 5.51 -20.34
CA THR A 289 21.03 6.35 -19.78
C THR A 289 21.45 6.82 -18.38
N LYS A 290 22.20 7.93 -18.39
CA LYS A 290 22.57 9.00 -17.43
C LYS A 290 22.38 8.83 -15.91
N TRP A 291 21.55 7.94 -15.42
CA TRP A 291 21.04 7.94 -14.05
C TRP A 291 21.91 7.14 -13.06
N HIS A 292 22.61 6.12 -13.53
CA HIS A 292 23.52 5.34 -12.67
C HIS A 292 24.73 6.15 -12.17
N HIS A 293 25.20 7.13 -12.94
CA HIS A 293 26.28 8.05 -12.54
C HIS A 293 25.89 8.90 -11.34
N HIS A 294 24.62 9.29 -11.22
CA HIS A 294 24.14 10.06 -10.08
C HIS A 294 24.12 9.23 -8.81
N PHE A 295 23.68 7.96 -8.88
CA PHE A 295 23.77 7.06 -7.72
C PHE A 295 25.22 6.88 -7.26
N ILE A 296 26.15 6.64 -8.18
CA ILE A 296 27.59 6.52 -7.88
C ILE A 296 28.11 7.81 -7.22
N LYS A 297 27.86 8.97 -7.84
CA LYS A 297 28.27 10.27 -7.30
C LYS A 297 27.69 10.51 -5.90
N ASN A 298 26.44 10.13 -5.69
CA ASN A 298 25.77 10.32 -4.41
C ASN A 298 26.38 9.45 -3.29
N VAL A 299 26.86 8.27 -3.65
CA VAL A 299 27.62 7.39 -2.75
C VAL A 299 29.00 8.00 -2.46
N GLU A 300 29.69 8.54 -3.46
CA GLU A 300 30.96 9.26 -3.27
C GLU A 300 30.77 10.47 -2.33
N GLU A 301 29.71 11.26 -2.54
CA GLU A 301 29.37 12.39 -1.66
C GLU A 301 29.03 11.94 -0.22
N TRP A 302 28.42 10.77 -0.05
CA TRP A 302 28.18 10.18 1.28
C TRP A 302 29.49 9.81 1.98
N GLU A 303 30.43 9.20 1.24
CA GLU A 303 31.76 8.85 1.74
C GLU A 303 32.56 10.09 2.15
N GLU A 304 32.60 11.10 1.28
CA GLU A 304 33.30 12.37 1.53
C GLU A 304 32.75 13.13 2.76
N GLN A 305 31.45 13.01 3.03
CA GLN A 305 30.81 13.63 4.19
C GLN A 305 30.93 12.81 5.47
N GLY A 306 31.82 11.82 5.54
CA GLY A 306 32.06 11.02 6.73
C GLY A 306 31.00 9.95 6.99
N GLY A 307 30.38 9.44 5.92
CA GLY A 307 29.45 8.30 5.99
C GLY A 307 30.03 7.07 6.70
N PRO A 308 31.25 6.62 6.37
CA PRO A 308 31.90 5.49 7.04
C PRO A 308 32.04 5.69 8.56
N GLU A 309 32.35 6.91 9.01
CA GLU A 309 32.41 7.28 10.43
C GLU A 309 31.04 7.15 11.08
N ARG A 310 29.99 7.75 10.49
CA ARG A 310 28.61 7.64 10.99
C ARG A 310 28.14 6.19 11.09
N LEU A 311 28.49 5.36 10.11
CA LEU A 311 28.17 3.94 10.13
C LEU A 311 28.87 3.22 11.29
N ARG A 312 30.15 3.50 11.55
CA ARG A 312 30.87 2.94 12.70
C ARG A 312 30.23 3.35 14.02
N GLU A 313 29.89 4.63 14.18
CA GLU A 313 29.19 5.14 15.36
C GLU A 313 27.84 4.45 15.58
N TYR A 314 27.04 4.28 14.51
CA TYR A 314 25.77 3.57 14.57
C TYR A 314 25.94 2.12 15.01
N GLN A 315 26.91 1.41 14.44
CA GLN A 315 27.20 0.02 14.80
C GLN A 315 27.64 -0.12 16.27
N GLU A 316 28.48 0.80 16.75
CA GLU A 316 28.89 0.83 18.16
C GLU A 316 27.69 1.07 19.09
N LEU A 317 26.84 2.05 18.76
CA LEU A 317 25.63 2.34 19.52
C LEU A 317 24.70 1.11 19.60
N LYS A 318 24.50 0.40 18.48
CA LYS A 318 23.68 -0.82 18.47
C LYS A 318 24.27 -1.94 19.31
N ARG A 319 25.60 -2.14 19.28
CA ARG A 319 26.28 -3.11 20.17
C ARG A 319 26.06 -2.78 21.64
N LEU A 320 26.17 -1.51 22.02
CA LEU A 320 25.93 -1.05 23.40
C LEU A 320 24.47 -1.25 23.82
N GLU A 321 23.50 -0.96 22.95
CA GLU A 321 22.07 -1.23 23.21
C GLU A 321 21.80 -2.71 23.44
N GLU A 322 22.38 -3.59 22.63
CA GLU A 322 22.25 -5.05 22.78
C GLU A 322 22.88 -5.54 24.08
N GLN A 323 24.06 -5.02 24.45
CA GLN A 323 24.71 -5.35 25.71
C GLN A 323 23.83 -4.95 26.90
N LYS A 324 23.31 -3.73 26.93
CA LYS A 324 22.38 -3.26 27.98
C LYS A 324 21.13 -4.15 28.08
N LYS A 325 20.55 -4.57 26.94
CA LYS A 325 19.40 -5.48 26.92
C LYS A 325 19.73 -6.86 27.50
N LYS A 326 20.95 -7.37 27.27
CA LYS A 326 21.41 -8.65 27.85
C LYS A 326 21.60 -8.54 29.36
N GLU A 327 22.21 -7.46 29.83
CA GLU A 327 22.42 -7.19 31.25
C GLU A 327 21.09 -7.04 32.00
N GLN A 328 20.14 -6.27 31.45
CA GLN A 328 18.80 -6.13 32.05
C GLN A 328 18.04 -7.45 32.14
N LYS A 329 18.20 -8.36 31.17
CA LYS A 329 17.58 -9.69 31.24
C LYS A 329 18.21 -10.59 32.30
N CYS A 330 19.51 -10.43 32.57
CA CYS A 330 20.20 -11.20 33.61
C CYS A 330 19.84 -10.73 35.03
N CYS A 331 19.48 -9.45 35.22
CA CYS A 331 19.11 -8.90 36.53
C CYS A 331 17.64 -9.13 36.95
N VAL A 332 16.81 -9.75 36.09
CA VAL A 332 15.38 -10.04 36.36
C VAL A 332 15.15 -11.54 36.61
N GLN A 333 16.23 -12.31 36.76
CA GLN A 333 16.24 -13.69 37.25
C GLN A 333 16.79 -13.71 38.67
#